data_AF-A0A1Z9HDN4-F1
#
_entry.id   AF-A0A1Z9HDN4-F1
#
_cell.length_a   1.000
_cell.length_b   1.000
_cell.length_c   1.000
_cell.angle_alpha   90.00
_cell.angle_beta   90.00
_cell.angle_gamma   90.00
#
_symmetry.space_group_name_H-M   'P 1'
#
loop_
_entity.id
_entity.type
_entity.pdbx_description
1 polymer ?
#
loop_
_entity_poly.entity_id
_entity_poly.type
_entity_poly.pdbx_seq_one_letter_code
_entity_poly.pdbx_strand_id
1 'polypeptide(L)'
;MRIAQYQLVTAVFIAALAPTPAVHAADGLTGVSSVRALADDRTLGASQEATISRFAEEAGRALSARNPSEDHLEAVRIDLMAPLSGGCTPAFARAYGARLLEAFGEYDNDSRTPQQQMIAFAVLSATGSSASLLDLAERIVDLDTETAAWKPMAMCQTLSQGVAKATTLDLAERNRSDLARIFGRIASRVSPSANRHVMEGFVMLGGGEREDIARRWADALKSLASRETLTAEDLLCLEGATVKLRSVLLNPANRETRDARKAAARALAPALLAFHARAADHLDGDGPNTDRLRAHLGRVDQVLPFLDVRGVSLGALWDAKDSAGLRGVSSN
;
A
#
# COMPACT_ATOMS: atom_id res chain seq x y z
N MET A 1 -2.47 -0.18 -28.28
CA MET A 1 -1.02 -0.06 -28.07
C MET A 1 -0.59 1.13 -27.18
N ARG A 2 -1.50 1.83 -26.47
CA ARG A 2 -1.17 2.94 -25.54
C ARG A 2 -1.22 2.54 -24.04
N ILE A 3 -1.84 1.41 -23.69
CA ILE A 3 -1.97 0.93 -22.29
C ILE A 3 -0.63 0.40 -21.75
N ALA A 4 0.20 -0.20 -22.61
CA ALA A 4 1.54 -0.67 -22.22
C ALA A 4 2.51 0.47 -21.88
N GLN A 5 2.31 1.68 -22.45
CA GLN A 5 3.10 2.85 -22.10
C GLN A 5 2.77 3.36 -20.69
N TYR A 6 1.50 3.29 -20.25
CA TYR A 6 1.15 3.69 -18.88
C TYR A 6 1.67 2.73 -17.81
N GLN A 7 1.68 1.42 -18.06
CA GLN A 7 2.29 0.46 -17.12
C GLN A 7 3.82 0.61 -17.04
N LEU A 8 4.47 0.98 -18.14
CA LEU A 8 5.90 1.31 -18.13
C LEU A 8 6.15 2.62 -17.36
N VAL A 9 5.27 3.62 -17.50
CA VAL A 9 5.34 4.89 -16.75
C VAL A 9 5.16 4.67 -15.24
N THR A 10 4.26 3.78 -14.78
CA THR A 10 4.11 3.47 -13.34
C THR A 10 5.35 2.78 -12.75
N ALA A 11 6.03 1.95 -13.55
CA ALA A 11 7.26 1.26 -13.11
C ALA A 11 8.50 2.16 -13.19
N VAL A 12 8.58 3.07 -14.17
CA VAL A 12 9.75 3.92 -14.41
C VAL A 12 9.73 5.19 -13.54
N PHE A 13 8.58 5.80 -13.26
CA PHE A 13 8.52 7.02 -12.44
C PHE A 13 8.75 6.78 -10.94
N ILE A 14 8.57 5.56 -10.45
CA ILE A 14 8.75 5.24 -9.01
C ILE A 14 10.19 4.78 -8.73
N ALA A 15 10.92 4.28 -9.73
CA ALA A 15 12.29 3.77 -9.57
C ALA A 15 13.38 4.85 -9.68
N ALA A 16 13.12 6.01 -10.29
CA ALA A 16 14.07 7.11 -10.40
C ALA A 16 14.03 8.05 -9.18
N LEU A 17 14.24 7.51 -7.98
CA LEU A 17 14.47 8.26 -6.74
C LEU A 17 15.96 8.61 -6.56
N ALA A 18 16.58 9.15 -7.60
CA ALA A 18 17.92 9.76 -7.51
C ALA A 18 17.79 11.26 -7.80
N PRO A 19 18.40 12.15 -6.99
CA PRO A 19 18.35 13.58 -7.24
C PRO A 19 19.16 13.89 -8.51
N THR A 20 18.49 14.22 -9.60
CA THR A 20 19.12 14.96 -10.68
C THR A 20 19.29 16.41 -10.24
N PRO A 21 20.47 17.02 -10.40
CA PRO A 21 20.70 18.41 -10.02
C PRO A 21 19.89 19.34 -10.94
N ALA A 22 19.47 20.45 -10.35
CA ALA A 22 18.49 21.40 -10.86
C ALA A 22 18.78 21.93 -12.28
N VAL A 23 17.71 22.02 -13.07
CA VAL A 23 17.56 23.04 -14.11
C VAL A 23 16.21 23.71 -13.88
N HIS A 24 16.27 25.02 -13.63
CA HIS A 24 15.12 25.87 -13.31
C HIS A 24 14.14 25.98 -14.48
N ALA A 25 12.86 25.73 -14.19
CA ALA A 25 11.77 26.47 -14.80
C ALA A 25 11.21 27.43 -13.74
N ALA A 26 11.38 28.73 -13.97
CA ALA A 26 10.56 29.77 -13.34
C ALA A 26 9.22 29.76 -14.09
N ASP A 27 8.05 29.54 -13.49
CA ASP A 27 7.64 29.80 -12.12
C ASP A 27 7.13 28.51 -11.44
N GLY A 28 7.89 27.99 -10.48
CA GLY A 28 7.39 26.96 -9.58
C GLY A 28 6.30 27.52 -8.65
N LEU A 29 5.47 26.64 -8.09
CA LEU A 29 4.38 27.02 -7.17
C LEU A 29 4.88 28.00 -6.11
N THR A 30 4.17 29.13 -5.98
CA THR A 30 4.59 30.22 -5.12
C THR A 30 4.66 29.75 -3.67
N GLY A 31 5.80 29.99 -3.03
CA GLY A 31 5.99 29.63 -1.62
C GLY A 31 6.45 28.19 -1.36
N VAL A 32 6.81 27.41 -2.40
CA VAL A 32 7.39 26.06 -2.22
C VAL A 32 8.59 26.06 -1.25
N SER A 33 9.51 27.03 -1.38
CA SER A 33 10.67 27.16 -0.48
C SER A 33 10.26 27.49 0.94
N SER A 34 9.23 28.32 1.11
CA SER A 34 8.71 28.70 2.42
C SER A 34 8.06 27.51 3.13
N VAL A 35 7.26 26.72 2.40
CA VAL A 35 6.64 25.50 2.95
C VAL A 35 7.68 24.43 3.25
N ARG A 36 8.69 24.26 2.38
CA ARG A 36 9.80 23.35 2.63
C ARG A 36 10.56 23.70 3.91
N ALA A 37 10.76 24.99 4.20
CA ALA A 37 11.42 25.42 5.44
C ALA A 37 10.65 25.01 6.71
N LEU A 38 9.34 24.73 6.60
CA LEU A 38 8.50 24.27 7.72
C LEU A 38 8.55 22.74 7.91
N ALA A 39 9.18 21.98 7.00
CA ALA A 39 9.16 20.52 7.03
C ALA A 39 9.79 19.94 8.31
N ASP A 40 10.78 20.64 8.87
CA ASP A 40 11.53 20.23 10.06
C ASP A 40 10.98 20.82 11.36
N ASP A 41 9.94 21.66 11.29
CA ASP A 41 9.33 22.27 12.47
C ASP A 41 8.58 21.23 13.30
N ARG A 42 8.96 21.09 14.56
CA ARG A 42 8.33 20.15 15.51
C ARG A 42 6.93 20.57 15.90
N THR A 43 6.64 21.86 15.85
CA THR A 43 5.36 22.47 16.20
C THR A 43 5.05 23.56 15.18
N LEU A 44 3.83 23.55 14.66
CA LEU A 44 3.34 24.58 13.74
C LEU A 44 2.34 25.47 14.47
N GLY A 45 2.53 26.78 14.35
CA GLY A 45 1.56 27.78 14.80
C GLY A 45 0.62 28.19 13.67
N ALA A 46 -0.35 29.05 14.01
CA ALA A 46 -1.38 29.50 13.06
C ALA A 46 -0.80 30.18 11.81
N SER A 47 0.31 30.92 11.94
CA SER A 47 0.96 31.59 10.80
C SER A 47 1.65 30.61 9.85
N GLN A 48 2.26 29.55 10.38
CA GLN A 48 2.83 28.47 9.58
C GLN A 48 1.73 27.69 8.85
N GLU A 49 0.64 27.34 9.54
CA GLU A 49 -0.49 26.65 8.92
C GLU A 49 -1.18 27.49 7.84
N ALA A 50 -1.28 28.81 8.02
CA ALA A 50 -1.79 29.72 7.00
C ALA A 50 -0.88 29.79 5.76
N THR A 51 0.42 29.62 5.94
CA THR A 51 1.38 29.52 4.83
C THR A 51 1.21 28.22 4.06
N ILE A 52 1.08 27.11 4.78
CA ILE A 52 0.80 25.79 4.20
C ILE A 52 -0.53 25.80 3.42
N SER A 53 -1.57 26.43 3.98
CA SER A 53 -2.90 26.47 3.38
C SER A 53 -2.90 27.26 2.06
N ARG A 54 -2.27 28.43 2.03
CA ARG A 54 -2.15 29.24 0.79
C ARG A 54 -1.42 28.49 -0.31
N PHE A 55 -0.32 27.84 0.03
CA PHE A 55 0.41 26.99 -0.93
C PHE A 55 -0.46 25.83 -1.43
N ALA A 56 -1.18 25.15 -0.52
CA ALA A 56 -2.04 24.02 -0.90
C ALA A 56 -3.17 24.46 -1.85
N GLU A 57 -3.80 25.61 -1.61
CA GLU A 57 -4.82 26.17 -2.50
C GLU A 57 -4.27 26.47 -3.90
N GLU A 58 -3.10 27.09 -3.98
CA GLU A 58 -2.43 27.36 -5.26
C GLU A 58 -2.10 26.06 -5.99
N ALA A 59 -1.53 25.09 -5.28
CA ALA A 59 -1.21 23.78 -5.82
C ALA A 59 -2.47 23.04 -6.31
N GLY A 60 -3.57 23.11 -5.56
CA GLY A 60 -4.86 22.52 -5.93
C GLY A 60 -5.43 23.14 -7.20
N ARG A 61 -5.34 24.47 -7.36
CA ARG A 61 -5.73 25.17 -8.58
C ARG A 61 -4.84 24.78 -9.76
N ALA A 62 -3.52 24.74 -9.55
CA ALA A 62 -2.57 24.39 -10.60
C ALA A 62 -2.74 22.94 -11.07
N LEU A 63 -2.99 22.01 -10.14
CA LEU A 63 -3.25 20.61 -10.44
C LEU A 63 -4.60 20.43 -11.16
N SER A 64 -5.61 21.21 -10.81
CA SER A 64 -6.97 21.11 -11.37
C SER A 64 -7.21 22.01 -12.59
N ALA A 65 -6.14 22.58 -13.17
CA ALA A 65 -6.23 23.40 -14.37
C ALA A 65 -6.91 22.64 -15.51
N ARG A 66 -7.66 23.34 -16.37
CA ARG A 66 -8.28 22.75 -17.56
C ARG A 66 -7.23 22.54 -18.64
N ASN A 67 -7.17 21.34 -19.21
CA ASN A 67 -6.23 20.95 -20.27
C ASN A 67 -4.75 21.33 -19.97
N PRO A 68 -4.20 20.93 -18.82
CA PRO A 68 -2.82 21.24 -18.48
C PRO A 68 -1.87 20.47 -19.41
N SER A 69 -0.73 21.06 -19.75
CA SER A 69 0.35 20.33 -20.43
C SER A 69 0.99 19.32 -19.49
N GLU A 70 1.59 18.27 -20.04
CA GLU A 70 2.33 17.28 -19.25
C GLU A 70 3.50 17.92 -18.49
N ASP A 71 4.22 18.86 -19.12
CA ASP A 71 5.31 19.61 -18.50
C ASP A 71 4.84 20.43 -17.29
N HIS A 72 3.66 21.04 -17.38
CA HIS A 72 3.06 21.78 -16.27
C HIS A 72 2.71 20.86 -15.11
N LEU A 73 2.07 19.71 -15.40
CA LEU A 73 1.73 18.72 -14.38
C LEU A 73 2.97 18.15 -13.69
N GLU A 74 4.05 17.93 -14.44
CA GLU A 74 5.30 17.44 -13.87
C GLU A 74 5.99 18.51 -13.00
N ALA A 75 5.98 19.77 -13.41
CA ALA A 75 6.46 20.87 -12.57
C ALA A 75 5.67 20.98 -11.25
N VAL A 76 4.34 20.94 -11.33
CA VAL A 76 3.45 20.93 -10.16
C VAL A 76 3.73 19.73 -9.25
N ARG A 77 3.94 18.53 -9.82
CA ARG A 77 4.30 17.33 -9.06
C ARG A 77 5.62 17.52 -8.31
N ILE A 78 6.64 18.06 -8.97
CA ILE A 78 7.96 18.31 -8.36
C ILE A 78 7.82 19.28 -7.17
N ASP A 79 7.10 20.38 -7.36
CA ASP A 79 6.90 21.39 -6.31
C ASP A 79 6.09 20.86 -5.13
N LEU A 80 5.07 20.04 -5.38
CA LEU A 80 4.30 19.35 -4.34
C LEU A 80 5.14 18.34 -3.55
N MET A 81 6.13 17.71 -4.18
CA MET A 81 7.00 16.72 -3.54
C MET A 81 8.21 17.37 -2.84
N ALA A 82 8.58 18.60 -3.21
CA ALA A 82 9.76 19.28 -2.68
C ALA A 82 9.77 19.41 -1.14
N PRO A 83 8.66 19.75 -0.46
CA PRO A 83 8.60 19.78 1.01
C PRO A 83 8.79 18.42 1.69
N LEU A 84 8.67 17.31 0.95
CA LEU A 84 8.76 15.94 1.48
C LEU A 84 10.13 15.28 1.24
N SER A 85 10.96 15.88 0.37
CA SER A 85 12.18 15.28 -0.19
C SER A 85 13.32 15.02 0.82
N GLY A 86 13.33 15.73 1.95
CA GLY A 86 14.35 15.61 3.00
C GLY A 86 13.90 14.84 4.25
N GLY A 87 12.69 14.27 4.23
CA GLY A 87 11.98 13.93 5.46
C GLY A 87 11.17 15.12 5.99
N CYS A 88 10.31 14.87 6.96
CA CYS A 88 9.49 15.89 7.60
C CYS A 88 9.04 15.40 8.98
N THR A 89 8.63 16.34 9.84
CA THR A 89 8.06 16.00 11.15
C THR A 89 6.63 15.47 11.02
N PRO A 90 6.15 14.68 12.00
CA PRO A 90 4.75 14.27 12.05
C PRO A 90 3.77 15.46 12.11
N ALA A 91 4.16 16.56 12.75
CA ALA A 91 3.34 17.78 12.81
C ALA A 91 3.14 18.39 11.41
N PHE A 92 4.23 18.52 10.65
CA PHE A 92 4.19 19.01 9.27
C PHE A 92 3.41 18.06 8.37
N ALA A 93 3.70 16.75 8.42
CA ALA A 93 2.99 15.75 7.62
C ALA A 93 1.46 15.84 7.79
N ARG A 94 0.99 15.96 9.04
CA ARG A 94 -0.44 16.13 9.34
C ARG A 94 -1.01 17.40 8.76
N ALA A 95 -0.38 18.55 9.02
CA ALA A 95 -0.87 19.85 8.55
C ALA A 95 -0.86 19.92 7.02
N TYR A 96 0.26 19.56 6.39
CA TYR A 96 0.42 19.60 4.94
C TYR A 96 -0.53 18.65 4.22
N GLY A 97 -0.62 17.39 4.67
CA GLY A 97 -1.53 16.41 4.08
C GLY A 97 -2.99 16.80 4.22
N ALA A 98 -3.41 17.37 5.37
CA ALA A 98 -4.77 17.84 5.56
C ALA A 98 -5.14 19.00 4.62
N ARG A 99 -4.23 19.99 4.46
CA ARG A 99 -4.48 21.13 3.57
C ARG A 99 -4.44 20.76 2.09
N LEU A 100 -3.54 19.84 1.70
CA LEU A 100 -3.55 19.30 0.34
C LEU A 100 -4.82 18.50 0.06
N LEU A 101 -5.27 17.68 1.00
CA LEU A 101 -6.52 16.92 0.85
C LEU A 101 -7.71 17.87 0.63
N GLU A 102 -7.82 18.91 1.46
CA GLU A 102 -8.84 19.96 1.34
C GLU A 102 -8.76 20.67 -0.02
N ALA A 103 -7.57 21.10 -0.43
CA ALA A 103 -7.36 21.83 -1.68
C ALA A 103 -7.55 20.97 -2.93
N PHE A 104 -7.26 19.67 -2.87
CA PHE A 104 -7.43 18.77 -3.99
C PHE A 104 -8.89 18.37 -4.19
N GLY A 105 -9.73 18.39 -3.14
CA GLY A 105 -11.17 18.10 -3.23
C GLY A 105 -11.44 16.69 -3.77
N GLU A 106 -12.35 16.55 -4.74
CA GLU A 106 -12.61 15.29 -5.44
C GLU A 106 -11.47 14.95 -6.43
N TYR A 107 -10.33 14.57 -5.88
CA TYR A 107 -9.10 14.38 -6.63
C TYR A 107 -9.08 13.10 -7.48
N ASP A 108 -10.00 12.19 -7.22
CA ASP A 108 -10.28 10.98 -7.99
C ASP A 108 -11.43 11.18 -9.00
N ASN A 109 -11.98 12.39 -9.16
CA ASN A 109 -13.09 12.63 -10.09
C ASN A 109 -12.67 12.33 -11.54
N ASP A 110 -13.49 11.56 -12.26
CA ASP A 110 -13.19 11.10 -13.63
C ASP A 110 -13.21 12.20 -14.70
N SER A 111 -13.63 13.42 -14.36
CA SER A 111 -13.42 14.61 -15.19
C SER A 111 -11.95 15.07 -15.21
N ARG A 112 -11.13 14.63 -14.26
CA ARG A 112 -9.68 14.87 -14.24
C ARG A 112 -8.95 13.87 -15.12
N THR A 113 -7.83 14.27 -15.69
CA THR A 113 -6.98 13.35 -16.44
C THR A 113 -6.35 12.31 -15.50
N PRO A 114 -6.03 11.11 -16.01
CA PRO A 114 -5.33 10.10 -15.21
C PRO A 114 -4.04 10.61 -14.56
N GLN A 115 -3.29 11.49 -15.24
CA GLN A 115 -2.06 12.07 -14.69
C GLN A 115 -2.35 13.00 -13.51
N GLN A 116 -3.39 13.84 -13.58
CA GLN A 116 -3.82 14.68 -12.46
C GLN A 116 -4.20 13.84 -11.22
N GLN A 117 -4.97 12.77 -11.45
CA GLN A 117 -5.36 11.85 -10.37
C GLN A 117 -4.14 11.12 -9.79
N MET A 118 -3.23 10.62 -10.63
CA MET A 118 -2.02 9.94 -10.19
C MET A 118 -1.11 10.84 -9.35
N ILE A 119 -0.94 12.11 -9.74
CA ILE A 119 -0.19 13.10 -8.96
C ILE A 119 -0.85 13.29 -7.60
N ALA A 120 -2.17 13.46 -7.55
CA ALA A 120 -2.90 13.60 -6.29
C ALA A 120 -2.70 12.39 -5.37
N PHE A 121 -2.91 11.16 -5.88
CA PHE A 121 -2.75 9.92 -5.12
C PHE A 121 -1.33 9.80 -4.54
N ALA A 122 -0.32 10.05 -5.38
CA ALA A 122 1.08 9.93 -5.01
C ALA A 122 1.49 10.97 -3.96
N VAL A 123 1.11 12.24 -4.16
CA VAL A 123 1.45 13.34 -3.24
C VAL A 123 0.75 13.15 -1.90
N LEU A 124 -0.55 12.89 -1.89
CA LEU A 124 -1.32 12.65 -0.66
C LEU A 124 -0.74 11.48 0.14
N SER A 125 -0.39 10.38 -0.54
CA SER A 125 0.24 9.23 0.10
C SER A 125 1.64 9.54 0.63
N ALA A 126 2.45 10.29 -0.13
CA ALA A 126 3.82 10.66 0.24
C ALA A 126 3.87 11.55 1.49
N THR A 127 2.80 12.28 1.81
CA THR A 127 2.72 13.04 3.07
C THR A 127 2.80 12.13 4.30
N GLY A 128 2.32 10.89 4.20
CA GLY A 128 2.14 10.00 5.37
C GLY A 128 1.08 10.50 6.36
N SER A 129 0.24 11.47 5.98
CA SER A 129 -0.85 11.97 6.81
C SER A 129 -1.94 10.92 6.98
N SER A 130 -2.35 10.66 8.21
CA SER A 130 -3.44 9.71 8.47
C SER A 130 -4.76 10.15 7.83
N ALA A 131 -5.04 11.46 7.75
CA ALA A 131 -6.24 11.96 7.12
C ALA A 131 -6.28 11.63 5.63
N SER A 132 -5.18 11.89 4.92
CA SER A 132 -5.04 11.60 3.49
C SER A 132 -5.11 10.09 3.21
N LEU A 133 -4.53 9.26 4.09
CA LEU A 133 -4.57 7.81 3.94
C LEU A 133 -5.96 7.22 4.20
N LEU A 134 -6.67 7.72 5.21
CA LEU A 134 -8.03 7.28 5.51
C LEU A 134 -8.98 7.68 4.38
N ASP A 135 -8.89 8.91 3.88
CA ASP A 135 -9.69 9.38 2.74
C ASP A 135 -9.42 8.55 1.48
N LEU A 136 -8.15 8.31 1.15
CA LEU A 136 -7.78 7.45 0.02
C LEU A 136 -8.32 6.03 0.18
N ALA A 137 -8.24 5.46 1.39
CA ALA A 137 -8.74 4.12 1.66
C ALA A 137 -10.27 4.03 1.54
N GLU A 138 -10.99 5.07 1.98
CA GLU A 138 -12.45 5.17 1.83
C GLU A 138 -12.85 5.30 0.36
N ARG A 139 -12.18 6.18 -0.39
CA ARG A 139 -12.42 6.30 -1.84
C ARG A 139 -12.21 5.00 -2.61
N ILE A 140 -11.22 4.19 -2.24
CA ILE A 140 -11.05 2.85 -2.85
C ILE A 140 -12.24 1.95 -2.57
N VAL A 141 -12.79 2.00 -1.35
CA VAL A 141 -14.00 1.23 -1.00
C VAL A 141 -15.20 1.72 -1.80
N ASP A 142 -15.27 3.02 -2.09
CA ASP A 142 -16.40 3.64 -2.78
C ASP A 142 -16.26 3.64 -4.31
N LEU A 143 -15.16 3.09 -4.86
CA LEU A 143 -15.00 2.95 -6.31
C LEU A 143 -16.15 2.13 -6.92
N ASP A 144 -16.67 2.66 -8.02
CA ASP A 144 -17.65 1.98 -8.86
C ASP A 144 -17.01 0.79 -9.58
N THR A 145 -17.81 -0.24 -9.81
CA THR A 145 -17.52 -1.37 -10.69
C THR A 145 -17.11 -0.96 -12.11
N GLU A 146 -17.61 0.17 -12.62
CA GLU A 146 -17.27 0.68 -13.96
C GLU A 146 -15.95 1.48 -14.00
N THR A 147 -15.30 1.65 -12.84
CA THR A 147 -14.04 2.39 -12.75
C THR A 147 -12.95 1.76 -13.64
N ALA A 148 -12.18 2.61 -14.32
CA ALA A 148 -11.04 2.16 -15.11
C ALA A 148 -10.06 1.30 -14.27
N ALA A 149 -9.72 0.11 -14.77
CA ALA A 149 -8.97 -0.91 -14.01
C ALA A 149 -7.60 -0.46 -13.46
N TRP A 150 -7.00 0.59 -14.03
CA TRP A 150 -5.73 1.16 -13.54
C TRP A 150 -5.90 1.89 -12.19
N LYS A 151 -7.08 2.44 -11.91
CA LYS A 151 -7.30 3.36 -10.78
C LYS A 151 -7.31 2.64 -9.42
N PRO A 152 -8.06 1.53 -9.21
CA PRO A 152 -7.95 0.75 -7.97
C PRO A 152 -6.51 0.28 -7.70
N MET A 153 -5.79 -0.14 -8.76
CA MET A 153 -4.39 -0.54 -8.67
C MET A 153 -3.51 0.61 -8.16
N ALA A 154 -3.56 1.76 -8.82
CA ALA A 154 -2.75 2.93 -8.48
C ALA A 154 -3.05 3.43 -7.05
N MET A 155 -4.33 3.46 -6.67
CA MET A 155 -4.75 3.88 -5.32
C MET A 155 -4.28 2.88 -4.26
N CYS A 156 -4.42 1.56 -4.48
CA CYS A 156 -3.93 0.56 -3.53
C CYS A 156 -2.40 0.60 -3.38
N GLN A 157 -1.67 0.77 -4.49
CA GLN A 157 -0.22 0.89 -4.48
C GLN A 157 0.25 2.12 -3.69
N THR A 158 -0.33 3.28 -3.99
CA THR A 158 0.03 4.54 -3.31
C THR A 158 -0.38 4.51 -1.84
N LEU A 159 -1.54 3.97 -1.50
CA LEU A 159 -1.98 3.74 -0.12
C LEU A 159 -0.99 2.86 0.68
N SER A 160 -0.52 1.76 0.08
CA SER A 160 0.48 0.89 0.72
C SER A 160 1.80 1.61 0.99
N GLN A 161 2.27 2.43 0.05
CA GLN A 161 3.46 3.26 0.20
C GLN A 161 3.27 4.35 1.28
N GLY A 162 2.11 5.01 1.28
CA GLY A 162 1.79 6.04 2.25
C GLY A 162 1.65 5.48 3.67
N VAL A 163 1.11 4.27 3.84
CA VAL A 163 1.11 3.57 5.13
C VAL A 163 2.52 3.31 5.61
N ALA A 164 3.42 2.83 4.75
CA ALA A 164 4.82 2.63 5.12
C ALA A 164 5.44 3.95 5.62
N LYS A 165 5.21 5.06 4.91
CA LYS A 165 5.65 6.40 5.33
C LYS A 165 5.03 6.82 6.66
N ALA A 166 3.72 6.67 6.83
CA ALA A 166 3.03 7.03 8.07
C ALA A 166 3.54 6.23 9.28
N THR A 167 3.82 4.93 9.09
CA THR A 167 4.42 4.11 10.15
C THR A 167 5.80 4.63 10.56
N THR A 168 6.62 5.16 9.64
CA THR A 168 7.89 5.84 9.99
C THR A 168 7.71 7.17 10.72
N LEU A 169 6.53 7.79 10.59
CA LEU A 169 6.14 9.02 11.27
C LEU A 169 5.33 8.77 12.56
N ASP A 170 5.43 7.56 13.10
CA ASP A 170 4.71 7.13 14.31
C ASP A 170 3.18 7.23 14.17
N LEU A 171 2.65 6.59 13.13
CA LEU A 171 1.20 6.48 12.91
C LEU A 171 0.50 5.95 14.17
N ALA A 172 -0.44 6.73 14.68
CA ALA A 172 -1.20 6.42 15.88
C ALA A 172 -1.94 5.06 15.79
N GLU A 173 -1.95 4.33 16.91
CA GLU A 173 -2.57 3.02 17.07
C GLU A 173 -3.99 2.93 16.48
N ARG A 174 -4.85 3.88 16.86
CA ARG A 174 -6.24 3.91 16.39
C ARG A 174 -6.31 3.97 14.86
N ASN A 175 -5.49 4.80 14.23
CA ASN A 175 -5.46 4.94 12.78
C ASN A 175 -4.94 3.66 12.10
N ARG A 176 -4.00 2.93 12.73
CA ARG A 176 -3.56 1.63 12.21
C ARG A 176 -4.71 0.62 12.21
N SER A 177 -5.42 0.51 13.32
CA SER A 177 -6.57 -0.39 13.44
C SER A 177 -7.71 -0.02 12.49
N ASP A 178 -7.97 1.28 12.30
CA ASP A 178 -8.96 1.77 11.33
C ASP A 178 -8.54 1.47 9.90
N LEU A 179 -7.30 1.75 9.49
CA LEU A 179 -6.81 1.40 8.15
C LEU A 179 -6.86 -0.11 7.89
N ALA A 180 -6.49 -0.95 8.86
CA ALA A 180 -6.59 -2.40 8.72
C ALA A 180 -8.04 -2.86 8.56
N ARG A 181 -9.01 -2.19 9.22
CA ARG A 181 -10.44 -2.45 9.00
C ARG A 181 -10.83 -2.16 7.56
N ILE A 182 -10.38 -1.03 7.04
CA ILE A 182 -10.70 -0.59 5.68
C ILE A 182 -10.05 -1.50 4.65
N PHE A 183 -8.80 -1.92 4.86
CA PHE A 183 -8.09 -2.88 4.00
C PHE A 183 -8.85 -4.19 3.84
N GLY A 184 -9.48 -4.71 4.91
CA GLY A 184 -10.33 -5.89 4.80
C GLY A 184 -11.52 -5.71 3.84
N ARG A 185 -12.12 -4.50 3.83
CA ARG A 185 -13.20 -4.14 2.89
C ARG A 185 -12.69 -3.92 1.47
N ILE A 186 -11.51 -3.33 1.31
CA ILE A 186 -10.88 -3.16 0.00
C ILE A 186 -10.59 -4.54 -0.60
N ALA A 187 -10.08 -5.47 0.22
CA ALA A 187 -9.61 -6.76 -0.26
C ALA A 187 -10.68 -7.59 -0.96
N SER A 188 -11.93 -7.49 -0.52
CA SER A 188 -13.06 -8.19 -1.12
C SER A 188 -13.55 -7.58 -2.43
N ARG A 189 -13.17 -6.33 -2.73
CA ARG A 189 -13.69 -5.55 -3.88
C ARG A 189 -12.72 -5.41 -5.04
N VAL A 190 -11.41 -5.43 -4.76
CA VAL A 190 -10.40 -5.16 -5.78
C VAL A 190 -9.88 -6.44 -6.43
N SER A 191 -9.30 -6.28 -7.63
CA SER A 191 -8.67 -7.36 -8.37
C SER A 191 -7.47 -7.95 -7.62
N PRO A 192 -7.03 -9.19 -7.95
CA PRO A 192 -5.83 -9.81 -7.36
C PRO A 192 -4.58 -8.92 -7.47
N SER A 193 -4.44 -8.27 -8.62
CA SER A 193 -3.31 -7.41 -8.93
C SER A 193 -3.27 -6.19 -8.03
N ALA A 194 -4.41 -5.57 -7.69
CA ALA A 194 -4.47 -4.48 -6.70
C ALA A 194 -4.33 -5.02 -5.26
N ASN A 195 -4.90 -6.19 -4.99
CA ASN A 195 -4.89 -6.84 -3.68
C ASN A 195 -3.49 -7.08 -3.14
N ARG A 196 -2.49 -7.31 -4.01
CA ARG A 196 -1.10 -7.45 -3.55
C ARG A 196 -0.64 -6.29 -2.66
N HIS A 197 -1.05 -5.07 -2.99
CA HIS A 197 -0.63 -3.87 -2.27
C HIS A 197 -1.39 -3.72 -0.95
N VAL A 198 -2.64 -4.18 -0.90
CA VAL A 198 -3.44 -4.28 0.32
C VAL A 198 -2.79 -5.27 1.29
N MET A 199 -2.36 -6.44 0.80
CA MET A 199 -1.67 -7.43 1.62
C MET A 199 -0.34 -6.90 2.16
N GLU A 200 0.45 -6.24 1.31
CA GLU A 200 1.67 -5.56 1.77
C GLU A 200 1.37 -4.49 2.82
N GLY A 201 0.25 -3.76 2.66
CA GLY A 201 -0.20 -2.77 3.61
C GLY A 201 -0.51 -3.35 4.99
N PHE A 202 -1.16 -4.51 5.07
CA PHE A 202 -1.37 -5.21 6.35
C PHE A 202 -0.05 -5.49 7.08
N VAL A 203 0.99 -5.90 6.35
CA VAL A 203 2.32 -6.09 6.93
C VAL A 203 2.87 -4.77 7.48
N MET A 204 2.78 -3.68 6.72
CA MET A 204 3.28 -2.35 7.14
C MET A 204 2.53 -1.76 8.35
N LEU A 205 1.24 -2.13 8.53
CA LEU A 205 0.46 -1.76 9.72
C LEU A 205 0.85 -2.57 10.96
N GLY A 206 1.62 -3.65 10.80
CA GLY A 206 2.08 -4.52 11.88
C GLY A 206 1.36 -5.88 11.93
N GLY A 207 0.84 -6.39 10.80
CA GLY A 207 0.13 -7.68 10.76
C GLY A 207 0.94 -8.90 11.23
N GLY A 208 2.28 -8.80 11.28
CA GLY A 208 3.15 -9.83 11.88
C GLY A 208 3.51 -9.57 13.35
N GLU A 209 3.11 -8.44 13.92
CA GLU A 209 3.55 -7.97 15.23
C GLU A 209 2.40 -7.63 16.18
N ARG A 210 1.20 -7.45 15.64
CA ARG A 210 0.02 -6.95 16.35
C ARG A 210 -1.16 -7.84 16.10
N GLU A 211 -1.76 -8.31 17.19
CA GLU A 211 -2.83 -9.29 17.13
C GLU A 211 -4.10 -8.74 16.45
N ASP A 212 -4.48 -7.50 16.73
CA ASP A 212 -5.68 -6.90 16.14
C ASP A 212 -5.56 -6.74 14.61
N ILE A 213 -4.40 -6.31 14.13
CA ILE A 213 -4.10 -6.18 12.70
C ILE A 213 -4.01 -7.58 12.05
N ALA A 214 -3.35 -8.52 12.71
CA ALA A 214 -3.24 -9.91 12.25
C ALA A 214 -4.62 -10.58 12.10
N ARG A 215 -5.53 -10.37 13.05
CA ARG A 215 -6.92 -10.87 12.97
C ARG A 215 -7.65 -10.29 11.77
N ARG A 216 -7.56 -8.97 11.53
CA ARG A 216 -8.19 -8.32 10.37
C ARG A 216 -7.62 -8.83 9.05
N TRP A 217 -6.31 -9.06 9.00
CA TRP A 217 -5.68 -9.66 7.83
C TRP A 217 -6.15 -11.10 7.62
N ALA A 218 -6.20 -11.90 8.70
CA ALA A 218 -6.72 -13.26 8.66
C ALA A 218 -8.17 -13.32 8.14
N ASP A 219 -9.03 -12.37 8.54
CA ASP A 219 -10.41 -12.28 8.06
C ASP A 219 -10.48 -11.96 6.56
N ALA A 220 -9.61 -11.05 6.07
CA ALA A 220 -9.48 -10.79 4.64
C ALA A 220 -9.04 -12.04 3.86
N LEU A 221 -8.05 -12.77 4.38
CA LEU A 221 -7.57 -14.02 3.76
C LEU A 221 -8.66 -15.10 3.73
N LYS A 222 -9.43 -15.26 4.82
CA LYS A 222 -10.57 -16.18 4.86
C LYS A 222 -11.63 -15.81 3.83
N SER A 223 -11.95 -14.52 3.71
CA SER A 223 -12.92 -14.04 2.71
C SER A 223 -12.44 -14.26 1.28
N LEU A 224 -11.15 -14.16 1.01
CA LEU A 224 -10.59 -14.50 -0.31
C LEU A 224 -10.62 -16.02 -0.52
N ALA A 225 -10.25 -16.80 0.50
CA ALA A 225 -10.23 -18.28 0.45
C ALA A 225 -11.62 -18.89 0.23
N SER A 226 -12.69 -18.21 0.67
CA SER A 226 -14.08 -18.65 0.53
C SER A 226 -14.67 -18.42 -0.86
N ARG A 227 -13.91 -17.81 -1.79
CA ARG A 227 -14.33 -17.70 -3.19
C ARG A 227 -14.47 -19.11 -3.78
N GLU A 228 -15.53 -19.32 -4.56
CA GLU A 228 -15.80 -20.60 -5.23
C GLU A 228 -14.59 -21.02 -6.08
N THR A 229 -14.10 -20.09 -6.89
CA THR A 229 -12.87 -20.23 -7.67
C THR A 229 -11.82 -19.23 -7.19
N LEU A 230 -10.60 -19.72 -7.01
CA LEU A 230 -9.40 -18.91 -6.84
C LEU A 230 -8.54 -19.13 -8.06
N THR A 231 -8.06 -18.04 -8.65
CA THR A 231 -7.04 -18.11 -9.70
C THR A 231 -5.66 -18.23 -9.08
N ALA A 232 -4.67 -18.68 -9.86
CA ALA A 232 -3.28 -18.63 -9.42
C ALA A 232 -2.83 -17.20 -9.07
N GLU A 233 -3.40 -16.18 -9.72
CA GLU A 233 -3.11 -14.77 -9.40
C GLU A 233 -3.67 -14.33 -8.06
N ASP A 234 -4.85 -14.83 -7.66
CA ASP A 234 -5.38 -14.60 -6.31
C ASP A 234 -4.38 -15.12 -5.28
N LEU A 235 -3.87 -16.34 -5.44
CA LEU A 235 -2.88 -16.92 -4.53
C LEU A 235 -1.57 -16.12 -4.51
N LEU A 236 -1.13 -15.65 -5.66
CA LEU A 236 0.09 -14.86 -5.82
C LEU A 236 -0.05 -13.41 -5.31
N CYS A 237 -1.26 -12.95 -4.96
CA CYS A 237 -1.43 -11.61 -4.39
C CYS A 237 -0.62 -11.44 -3.09
N LEU A 238 -0.34 -12.53 -2.36
CA LEU A 238 0.47 -12.49 -1.15
C LEU A 238 1.99 -12.42 -1.38
N GLU A 239 2.50 -12.55 -2.60
CA GLU A 239 3.94 -12.65 -2.87
C GLU A 239 4.75 -11.51 -2.24
N GLY A 240 4.35 -10.27 -2.47
CA GLY A 240 5.02 -9.09 -1.90
C GLY A 240 4.88 -9.03 -0.38
N ALA A 241 3.72 -9.38 0.15
CA ALA A 241 3.45 -9.41 1.59
C ALA A 241 4.30 -10.48 2.29
N THR A 242 4.46 -11.68 1.71
CA THR A 242 5.29 -12.75 2.24
C THR A 242 6.75 -12.32 2.36
N VAL A 243 7.29 -11.66 1.32
CA VAL A 243 8.67 -11.15 1.34
C VAL A 243 8.85 -10.10 2.44
N LYS A 244 7.93 -9.14 2.55
CA LYS A 244 7.96 -8.10 3.59
C LYS A 244 7.79 -8.69 4.99
N LEU A 245 6.85 -9.61 5.17
CA LEU A 245 6.57 -10.26 6.45
C LEU A 245 7.78 -11.05 6.93
N ARG A 246 8.47 -11.76 6.04
CA ARG A 246 9.74 -12.43 6.35
C ARG A 246 10.76 -11.44 6.92
N SER A 247 10.95 -10.29 6.26
CA SER A 247 11.88 -9.26 6.73
C SER A 247 11.53 -8.76 8.14
N VAL A 248 10.24 -8.50 8.41
CA VAL A 248 9.75 -8.08 9.73
C VAL A 248 10.02 -9.16 10.79
N LEU A 249 9.74 -10.42 10.48
CA LEU A 249 9.86 -11.53 11.42
C LEU A 249 11.31 -11.96 11.69
N LEU A 250 12.23 -11.69 10.76
CA LEU A 250 13.67 -11.92 10.96
C LEU A 250 14.29 -10.92 11.95
N ASN A 251 13.68 -9.75 12.15
CA ASN A 251 14.19 -8.77 13.10
C ASN A 251 13.99 -9.28 14.54
N PRO A 252 15.04 -9.30 15.38
CA PRO A 252 14.93 -9.75 16.77
C PRO A 252 13.85 -8.97 17.51
N ALA A 253 12.92 -9.68 18.16
CA ALA A 253 11.93 -9.05 19.03
C ALA A 253 12.54 -8.80 20.42
N ASN A 254 12.35 -7.60 20.95
CA ASN A 254 12.56 -7.35 22.38
C ASN A 254 11.54 -8.17 23.19
N ARG A 255 11.83 -8.40 24.48
CA ARG A 255 11.00 -9.26 25.34
C ARG A 255 9.53 -8.84 25.36
N GLU A 256 9.26 -7.54 25.36
CA GLU A 256 7.92 -6.94 25.38
C GLU A 256 7.11 -7.17 24.10
N THR A 257 7.77 -7.25 22.93
CA THR A 257 7.07 -7.45 21.64
C THR A 257 6.88 -8.92 21.28
N ARG A 258 7.48 -9.83 22.05
CA ARG A 258 7.41 -11.28 21.82
C ARG A 258 6.00 -11.83 21.98
N ASP A 259 5.28 -11.42 23.03
CA ASP A 259 3.93 -11.91 23.31
C ASP A 259 2.93 -11.40 22.26
N ALA A 260 3.05 -10.13 21.86
CA ALA A 260 2.24 -9.55 20.78
C ALA A 260 2.49 -10.24 19.43
N ARG A 261 3.75 -10.53 19.08
CA ARG A 261 4.10 -11.33 17.89
C ARG A 261 3.54 -12.76 17.97
N LYS A 262 3.62 -13.40 19.14
CA LYS A 262 3.06 -14.76 19.31
C LYS A 262 1.53 -14.76 19.14
N ALA A 263 0.85 -13.74 19.67
CA ALA A 263 -0.59 -13.59 19.49
C ALA A 263 -0.95 -13.31 18.01
N ALA A 264 -0.21 -12.41 17.35
CA ALA A 264 -0.35 -12.15 15.92
C ALA A 264 -0.14 -13.41 15.07
N ALA A 265 0.90 -14.19 15.36
CA ALA A 265 1.17 -15.46 14.68
C ALA A 265 0.01 -16.44 14.83
N ARG A 266 -0.52 -16.62 16.04
CA ARG A 266 -1.68 -17.47 16.32
C ARG A 266 -2.94 -17.04 15.55
N ALA A 267 -3.12 -15.74 15.36
CA ALA A 267 -4.25 -15.20 14.60
C ALA A 267 -4.08 -15.40 13.09
N LEU A 268 -2.88 -15.15 12.56
CA LEU A 268 -2.63 -15.09 11.12
C LEU A 268 -2.36 -16.46 10.49
N ALA A 269 -1.58 -17.30 11.15
CA ALA A 269 -1.05 -18.54 10.56
C ALA A 269 -2.14 -19.48 10.02
N PRO A 270 -3.25 -19.74 10.75
CA PRO A 270 -4.30 -20.64 10.24
C PRO A 270 -4.95 -20.12 8.95
N ALA A 271 -5.21 -18.81 8.86
CA ALA A 271 -5.81 -18.21 7.68
C ALA A 271 -4.84 -18.20 6.49
N LEU A 272 -3.55 -17.96 6.74
CA LEU A 272 -2.51 -18.03 5.72
C LEU A 272 -2.35 -19.44 5.15
N LEU A 273 -2.38 -20.46 6.02
CA LEU A 273 -2.33 -21.86 5.60
C LEU A 273 -3.59 -22.26 4.82
N ALA A 274 -4.78 -21.92 5.32
CA ALA A 274 -6.03 -22.20 4.64
C ALA A 274 -6.12 -21.53 3.26
N PHE A 275 -5.63 -20.30 3.15
CA PHE A 275 -5.58 -19.59 1.87
C PHE A 275 -4.66 -20.30 0.87
N HIS A 276 -3.43 -20.65 1.27
CA HIS A 276 -2.49 -21.32 0.37
C HIS A 276 -2.77 -22.82 0.16
N ALA A 277 -3.56 -23.46 1.02
CA ALA A 277 -4.06 -24.82 0.81
C ALA A 277 -4.89 -24.94 -0.49
N ARG A 278 -5.54 -23.84 -0.92
CA ARG A 278 -6.25 -23.74 -2.20
C ARG A 278 -5.32 -23.86 -3.41
N ALA A 279 -4.00 -23.79 -3.24
CA ALA A 279 -3.05 -24.12 -4.29
C ALA A 279 -3.24 -25.56 -4.81
N ALA A 280 -3.82 -26.46 -4.01
CA ALA A 280 -4.21 -27.80 -4.45
C ALA A 280 -5.08 -27.80 -5.73
N ASP A 281 -5.87 -26.74 -5.95
CA ASP A 281 -6.75 -26.61 -7.11
C ASP A 281 -5.99 -26.31 -8.42
N HIS A 282 -4.69 -26.03 -8.33
CA HIS A 282 -3.82 -25.70 -9.47
C HIS A 282 -2.68 -26.71 -9.69
N LEU A 283 -2.63 -27.81 -8.95
CA LEU A 283 -1.52 -28.77 -9.00
C LEU A 283 -1.34 -29.42 -10.38
N ASP A 284 -2.45 -29.64 -11.09
CA ASP A 284 -2.47 -30.30 -12.40
C ASP A 284 -2.43 -29.29 -13.56
N GLY A 285 -2.31 -28.00 -13.26
CA GLY A 285 -2.25 -26.95 -14.27
C GLY A 285 -0.84 -26.78 -14.85
N ASP A 286 -0.72 -26.70 -16.16
CA ASP A 286 0.54 -26.39 -16.86
C ASP A 286 0.59 -24.92 -17.28
N GLY A 287 1.66 -24.20 -16.94
CA GLY A 287 1.89 -22.82 -17.37
C GLY A 287 2.83 -22.01 -16.48
N PRO A 288 3.20 -20.79 -16.91
CA PRO A 288 4.16 -19.94 -16.19
C PRO A 288 3.70 -19.54 -14.78
N ASN A 289 2.38 -19.50 -14.53
CA ASN A 289 1.83 -19.20 -13.22
C ASN A 289 2.00 -20.38 -12.23
N THR A 290 2.09 -21.62 -12.71
CA THR A 290 2.32 -22.82 -11.91
C THR A 290 3.72 -22.79 -11.28
N ASP A 291 4.75 -22.47 -12.07
CA ASP A 291 6.14 -22.34 -11.58
C ASP A 291 6.28 -21.21 -10.57
N ARG A 292 5.64 -20.07 -10.85
CA ARG A 292 5.64 -18.92 -9.93
C ARG A 292 4.91 -19.24 -8.64
N LEU A 293 3.79 -19.95 -8.70
CA LEU A 293 3.06 -20.40 -7.52
C LEU A 293 3.90 -21.37 -6.68
N ARG A 294 4.61 -22.32 -7.31
CA ARG A 294 5.56 -23.20 -6.61
C ARG A 294 6.66 -22.42 -5.88
N ALA A 295 7.27 -21.46 -6.56
CA ALA A 295 8.29 -20.59 -5.94
C ALA A 295 7.71 -19.78 -4.76
N HIS A 296 6.47 -19.30 -4.90
CA HIS A 296 5.76 -18.58 -3.86
C HIS A 296 5.49 -19.44 -2.63
N LEU A 297 5.00 -20.67 -2.79
CA LEU A 297 4.81 -21.61 -1.66
C LEU A 297 6.12 -21.87 -0.91
N GLY A 298 7.24 -21.97 -1.62
CA GLY A 298 8.57 -22.07 -1.00
C GLY A 298 8.98 -20.85 -0.18
N ARG A 299 8.51 -19.65 -0.53
CA ARG A 299 8.71 -18.44 0.28
C ARG A 299 7.78 -18.40 1.50
N VAL A 300 6.56 -18.92 1.37
CA VAL A 300 5.65 -19.08 2.51
C VAL A 300 6.26 -20.03 3.55
N ASP A 301 6.83 -21.15 3.11
CA ASP A 301 7.52 -22.11 3.99
C ASP A 301 8.66 -21.48 4.80
N GLN A 302 9.33 -20.45 4.27
CA GLN A 302 10.38 -19.73 5.00
C GLN A 302 9.84 -18.85 6.13
N VAL A 303 8.55 -18.52 6.12
CA VAL A 303 7.88 -17.66 7.11
C VAL A 303 7.19 -18.48 8.20
N LEU A 304 6.66 -19.67 7.87
CA LEU A 304 5.91 -20.52 8.80
C LEU A 304 6.60 -20.78 10.15
N PRO A 305 7.92 -21.06 10.23
CA PRO A 305 8.59 -21.29 11.52
C PRO A 305 8.54 -20.08 12.46
N PHE A 306 8.54 -18.87 11.92
CA PHE A 306 8.44 -17.63 12.70
C PHE A 306 7.01 -17.35 13.17
N LEU A 307 6.03 -18.00 12.54
CA LEU A 307 4.63 -17.98 12.94
C LEU A 307 4.26 -19.16 13.86
N ASP A 308 5.26 -19.84 14.43
CA ASP A 308 5.10 -21.02 15.29
C ASP A 308 4.44 -22.23 14.59
N VAL A 309 4.51 -22.28 13.25
CA VAL A 309 4.08 -23.42 12.44
C VAL A 309 5.31 -24.22 12.04
N ARG A 310 5.42 -25.45 12.54
CA ARG A 310 6.54 -26.36 12.28
C ARG A 310 6.06 -27.66 11.63
N GLY A 311 6.93 -28.28 10.83
CA GLY A 311 6.65 -29.58 10.22
C GLY A 311 5.72 -29.55 9.00
N VAL A 312 5.29 -28.36 8.56
CA VAL A 312 4.51 -28.15 7.34
C VAL A 312 5.43 -27.56 6.27
N SER A 313 5.40 -28.12 5.05
CA SER A 313 6.01 -27.52 3.87
C SER A 313 5.05 -27.60 2.69
N LEU A 314 4.44 -26.47 2.35
CA LEU A 314 3.55 -26.34 1.21
C LEU A 314 4.27 -26.60 -0.11
N GLY A 315 5.54 -26.19 -0.20
CA GLY A 315 6.39 -26.45 -1.37
C GLY A 315 6.67 -27.94 -1.57
N ALA A 316 6.96 -28.68 -0.50
CA ALA A 316 7.20 -30.12 -0.59
C ALA A 316 5.92 -30.89 -0.95
N LEU A 317 4.78 -30.51 -0.35
CA LEU A 317 3.48 -31.09 -0.70
C LEU A 317 3.11 -30.83 -2.17
N TRP A 318 3.43 -29.63 -2.67
CA TRP A 318 3.27 -29.31 -4.08
C TRP A 318 4.14 -30.17 -4.99
N ASP A 319 5.45 -30.30 -4.68
CA ASP A 319 6.38 -31.11 -5.48
C ASP A 319 5.99 -32.59 -5.49
N ALA A 320 5.44 -33.08 -4.38
CA ALA A 320 4.92 -34.43 -4.26
C ALA A 320 3.58 -34.64 -4.98
N LYS A 321 2.99 -33.57 -5.55
CA LYS A 321 1.63 -33.57 -6.14
C LYS A 321 0.56 -34.04 -5.13
N ASP A 322 0.77 -33.78 -3.85
CA ASP A 322 -0.11 -34.22 -2.76
C ASP A 322 -1.24 -33.22 -2.51
N SER A 323 -2.29 -33.30 -3.34
CA SER A 323 -3.48 -32.44 -3.21
C SER A 323 -4.23 -32.66 -1.89
N ALA A 324 -4.26 -33.88 -1.37
CA ALA A 324 -4.89 -34.22 -0.10
C ALA A 324 -4.11 -33.62 1.07
N GLY A 325 -2.79 -33.74 1.04
CA GLY A 325 -1.88 -33.12 2.00
C GLY A 325 -2.04 -31.61 2.04
N LEU A 326 -1.99 -30.91 0.89
CA LEU A 326 -2.20 -29.45 0.83
C LEU A 326 -3.53 -29.03 1.46
N ARG A 327 -4.63 -29.71 1.14
CA ARG A 327 -5.95 -29.42 1.73
C ARG A 327 -5.98 -29.71 3.23
N GLY A 328 -5.31 -30.78 3.66
CA GLY A 328 -5.22 -31.20 5.06
C GLY A 328 -4.46 -30.24 5.98
N VAL A 329 -3.58 -29.39 5.44
CA VAL A 329 -2.84 -28.39 6.24
C VAL A 329 -3.78 -27.36 6.91
N SER A 330 -4.96 -27.12 6.32
CA SER A 330 -5.94 -26.17 6.84
C SER A 330 -6.79 -26.71 8.00
N SER A 331 -6.69 -28.01 8.30
CA SER A 331 -7.58 -28.75 9.22
C SER A 331 -6.97 -29.01 10.60
N ASN A 332 -5.70 -28.64 10.81
CA ASN A 332 -4.93 -28.82 12.06
C ASN A 332 -4.62 -27.46 12.72
#